data_AF-A0A2N5XZ69-F1
#
_entry.id   AF-A0A2N5XZ69-F1
#
_cell.length_a   1.000
_cell.length_b   1.000
_cell.length_c   1.000
_cell.angle_alpha   90.00
_cell.angle_beta   90.00
_cell.angle_gamma   90.00
#
_symmetry.space_group_name_H-M   'P 1'
#
loop_
_entity.id
_entity.type
_entity.pdbx_description
1 polymer ?
#
loop_
_entity_poly.entity_id
_entity_poly.type
_entity_poly.pdbx_seq_one_letter_code
_entity_poly.pdbx_strand_id
1 'polypeptide(L)'
;MSNALETIKAVNYAGSALEAAELLIFTHGRHGAGDIQRFIDSAVLLCHTLSGIEQPRLVCGVIGGSIARLQELMLQGIERTTVLQGCQRLLTVAEESPLQSQVISRGELTFPSIRNVH
;
A
#
# COMPACT_ATOMS: atom_id res chain seq x y z
N MET A 1 20.80 16.26 -14.08
CA MET A 1 20.81 14.79 -14.28
C MET A 1 20.92 13.97 -12.99
N SER A 2 21.28 14.55 -11.82
CA SER A 2 21.36 13.82 -10.53
C SER A 2 20.00 13.32 -10.00
N ASN A 3 18.96 14.15 -10.10
CA ASN A 3 17.67 13.92 -9.46
C ASN A 3 16.93 12.67 -9.97
N ALA A 4 16.88 12.44 -11.28
CA ALA A 4 16.17 11.29 -11.86
C ALA A 4 16.76 9.93 -11.42
N LEU A 5 18.09 9.84 -11.31
CA LEU A 5 18.76 8.63 -10.84
C LEU A 5 18.48 8.37 -9.35
N GLU A 6 18.47 9.43 -8.54
CA GLU A 6 18.13 9.36 -7.12
C GLU A 6 16.68 8.92 -6.91
N THR A 7 15.76 9.43 -7.74
CA THR A 7 14.36 9.02 -7.71
C THR A 7 14.18 7.55 -8.07
N ILE A 8 14.84 7.05 -9.12
CA ILE A 8 14.79 5.62 -9.49
C ILE A 8 15.32 4.75 -8.34
N LYS A 9 16.42 5.16 -7.70
CA LYS A 9 16.97 4.46 -6.53
C LYS A 9 15.97 4.44 -5.38
N ALA A 10 15.31 5.57 -5.09
CA ALA A 10 14.31 5.64 -4.04
C ALA A 10 13.13 4.68 -4.29
N VAL A 11 12.61 4.63 -5.53
CA VAL A 11 11.55 3.68 -5.91
C VAL A 11 12.01 2.24 -5.72
N ASN A 12 13.22 1.91 -6.19
CA ASN A 12 13.77 0.57 -6.06
C ASN A 12 13.96 0.17 -4.59
N TYR A 13 14.51 1.06 -3.75
CA TYR A 13 14.69 0.76 -2.32
C TYR A 13 13.37 0.60 -1.59
N ALA A 14 12.37 1.43 -1.88
CA ALA A 14 11.04 1.29 -1.29
C ALA A 14 10.36 -0.02 -1.75
N GLY A 15 10.50 -0.37 -3.02
CA GLY A 15 10.01 -1.63 -3.58
C GLY A 15 10.67 -2.86 -2.95
N SER A 16 12.00 -2.88 -2.84
CA SER A 16 12.74 -3.96 -2.19
C SER A 16 12.41 -4.07 -0.69
N ALA A 17 12.18 -2.95 0.00
CA ALA A 17 11.75 -2.97 1.40
C ALA A 17 10.37 -3.62 1.56
N LEU A 18 9.43 -3.29 0.67
CA LEU A 18 8.11 -3.89 0.65
C LEU A 18 8.18 -5.41 0.39
N GLU A 19 8.91 -5.82 -0.65
CA GLU A 19 9.09 -7.23 -1.00
C GLU A 19 9.75 -8.03 0.13
N ALA A 20 10.78 -7.46 0.77
CA ALA A 20 11.42 -8.09 1.92
C ALA A 20 10.46 -8.26 3.10
N ALA A 21 9.62 -7.27 3.38
CA ALA A 21 8.61 -7.35 4.43
C ALA A 21 7.54 -8.41 4.10
N GLU A 22 7.11 -8.50 2.83
CA GLU A 22 6.19 -9.56 2.37
C GLU A 22 6.79 -10.95 2.56
N LEU A 23 8.05 -11.18 2.16
CA LEU A 23 8.72 -12.46 2.32
C LEU A 23 8.82 -12.87 3.80
N LEU A 24 9.16 -11.92 4.68
CA LEU A 24 9.22 -12.19 6.12
C LEU A 24 7.87 -12.64 6.69
N ILE A 25 6.79 -12.01 6.27
CA ILE A 25 5.44 -12.33 6.73
C ILE A 25 4.95 -13.64 6.09
N PHE A 26 4.86 -13.69 4.75
CA PHE A 26 4.14 -14.74 4.03
C PHE A 26 4.99 -15.98 3.74
N THR A 27 6.32 -15.86 3.67
CA THR A 27 7.21 -17.01 3.44
C THR A 27 7.82 -17.52 4.74
N HIS A 28 8.17 -16.64 5.67
CA HIS A 28 8.81 -17.01 6.94
C HIS A 28 7.87 -17.02 8.15
N GLY A 29 6.59 -16.70 7.97
CA GLY A 29 5.58 -16.79 9.02
C GLY A 29 5.77 -15.78 10.16
N ARG A 30 6.50 -14.68 9.93
CA ARG A 30 6.73 -13.66 10.95
C ARG A 30 5.55 -12.70 11.00
N HIS A 31 4.58 -13.00 11.86
CA HIS A 31 3.35 -12.22 11.99
C HIS A 31 3.34 -11.32 13.24
N GLY A 32 4.51 -10.93 13.75
CA GLY A 32 4.57 -9.98 14.85
C GLY A 32 3.96 -8.63 14.44
N ALA A 33 3.36 -7.90 15.39
CA ALA A 33 2.82 -6.57 15.11
C ALA A 33 3.87 -5.64 14.48
N GLY A 34 5.14 -5.77 14.88
CA GLY A 34 6.26 -5.04 14.29
C GLY A 34 6.59 -5.44 12.84
N ASP A 35 6.35 -6.70 12.45
CA ASP A 35 6.58 -7.16 11.08
C ASP A 35 5.47 -6.65 10.14
N ILE A 36 4.21 -6.72 10.59
CA ILE A 36 3.05 -6.17 9.85
C ILE A 36 3.18 -4.66 9.69
N GLN A 37 3.62 -3.97 10.74
CA GLN A 37 3.86 -2.53 10.69
C GLN A 37 4.95 -2.16 9.67
N ARG A 38 6.05 -2.91 9.61
CA ARG A 38 7.12 -2.70 8.60
C ARG A 38 6.63 -2.92 7.18
N PHE A 39 5.75 -3.89 6.97
CA PHE A 39 5.09 -4.11 5.68
C PHE A 39 4.26 -2.89 5.28
N ILE A 40 3.38 -2.40 6.18
CA ILE A 40 2.55 -1.22 5.92
C ILE A 40 3.42 0.02 5.67
N ASP A 41 4.45 0.25 6.48
CA ASP A 41 5.35 1.40 6.34
C ASP A 41 6.10 1.39 5.01
N SER A 42 6.53 0.20 4.56
CA SER A 42 7.20 0.05 3.27
C SER A 42 6.25 0.28 2.09
N ALA A 43 5.01 -0.19 2.19
CA ALA A 43 3.98 0.06 1.18
C ALA A 43 3.64 1.56 1.07
N VAL A 44 3.49 2.24 2.22
CA VAL A 44 3.27 3.70 2.29
C VAL A 44 4.45 4.46 1.68
N LEU A 45 5.69 4.10 2.03
CA LEU A 45 6.90 4.72 1.47
C LEU A 45 6.96 4.57 -0.05
N LEU A 46 6.64 3.38 -0.58
CA LEU A 46 6.59 3.14 -2.02
C LEU A 46 5.50 4.00 -2.68
N CYS A 47 4.31 4.08 -2.09
CA CYS A 47 3.22 4.91 -2.60
C CYS A 47 3.59 6.40 -2.66
N HIS A 48 4.24 6.94 -1.62
CA HIS A 48 4.72 8.33 -1.64
C HIS A 48 5.78 8.55 -2.70
N THR A 49 6.72 7.61 -2.85
CA THR A 49 7.79 7.72 -3.85
C THR A 49 7.22 7.69 -5.28
N LEU A 50 6.27 6.79 -5.53
CA LEU A 50 5.55 6.68 -6.82
C LEU A 50 4.66 7.89 -7.09
N SER A 51 4.04 8.47 -6.06
CA SER A 51 3.27 9.71 -6.19
C SER A 51 4.16 10.89 -6.56
N GLY A 52 5.37 10.97 -5.99
CA GLY A 52 6.38 11.97 -6.32
C GLY A 52 6.88 11.92 -7.77
N ILE A 53 6.65 10.82 -8.49
CA ILE A 53 6.94 10.66 -9.92
C ILE A 53 5.69 10.56 -10.81
N GLU A 54 4.53 10.96 -10.28
CA GLU A 54 3.28 11.01 -11.04
C GLU A 54 2.88 9.65 -11.64
N GLN A 55 3.06 8.55 -10.88
CA GLN A 55 2.68 7.19 -11.27
C GLN A 55 1.43 6.68 -10.52
N PRO A 56 0.24 7.29 -10.68
CA PRO A 56 -0.94 7.01 -9.86
C PRO A 56 -1.48 5.60 -10.06
N ARG A 57 -1.37 5.03 -11.26
CA ARG A 57 -1.80 3.65 -11.52
C ARG A 57 -1.00 2.64 -10.70
N LEU A 58 0.30 2.89 -10.54
CA LEU A 58 1.17 2.04 -9.72
C LEU A 58 0.85 2.21 -8.24
N VAL A 59 0.58 3.44 -7.78
CA VAL A 59 0.11 3.70 -6.41
C VAL A 59 -1.16 2.90 -6.10
N CYS A 60 -2.18 2.97 -6.96
CA CYS A 60 -3.40 2.18 -6.79
C CYS A 60 -3.13 0.67 -6.75
N GLY A 61 -2.21 0.18 -7.60
CA GLY A 61 -1.80 -1.22 -7.61
C GLY A 61 -1.15 -1.65 -6.29
N VAL A 62 -0.23 -0.85 -5.76
CA VAL A 62 0.43 -1.11 -4.47
C VAL A 62 -0.57 -1.10 -3.32
N ILE A 63 -1.47 -0.11 -3.27
CA ILE A 63 -2.51 -0.02 -2.22
C ILE A 63 -3.44 -1.23 -2.29
N GLY A 64 -3.98 -1.53 -3.47
CA GLY A 64 -4.90 -2.65 -3.67
C GLY A 64 -4.25 -4.00 -3.33
N GLY A 65 -3.04 -4.24 -3.81
CA GLY A 65 -2.27 -5.44 -3.49
C GLY A 65 -1.96 -5.55 -2.00
N SER A 66 -1.55 -4.47 -1.36
CA SER A 66 -1.22 -4.46 0.07
C SER A 66 -2.46 -4.72 0.94
N ILE A 67 -3.62 -4.16 0.58
CA ILE A 67 -4.88 -4.43 1.26
C ILE A 67 -5.28 -5.91 1.11
N ALA A 68 -5.14 -6.48 -0.09
CA ALA A 68 -5.43 -7.89 -0.31
C ALA A 68 -4.55 -8.80 0.58
N ARG A 69 -3.26 -8.48 0.69
CA ARG A 69 -2.33 -9.17 1.60
C ARG A 69 -2.71 -9.03 3.07
N LEU A 70 -3.11 -7.84 3.52
CA LEU A 70 -3.59 -7.65 4.89
C LEU A 70 -4.88 -8.44 5.16
N GLN A 71 -5.78 -8.56 4.18
CA GLN A 71 -6.98 -9.38 4.28
C GLN A 71 -6.62 -10.88 4.42
N GLU A 72 -5.63 -11.37 3.67
CA GLU A 72 -5.11 -12.74 3.83
C GLU A 72 -4.60 -12.98 5.26
N LEU A 73 -3.88 -12.03 5.85
CA LEU A 73 -3.40 -12.14 7.25
C LEU A 73 -4.56 -12.19 8.25
N MET A 74 -5.62 -11.42 8.03
CA MET A 74 -6.83 -11.48 8.86
C MET A 74 -7.47 -12.87 8.81
N LEU A 75 -7.52 -13.50 7.63
CA LEU A 75 -8.02 -14.88 7.47
C LEU A 75 -7.12 -15.92 8.17
N GLN A 76 -5.82 -15.62 8.30
CA GLN A 76 -4.86 -16.44 9.05
C GLN A 76 -4.88 -16.21 10.57
N GLY A 77 -5.84 -15.41 11.07
CA GLY A 77 -6.05 -15.21 12.50
C GLY A 77 -5.28 -14.04 13.11
N ILE A 78 -4.67 -13.18 12.29
CA ILE A 78 -4.08 -11.93 12.76
C ILE A 78 -5.17 -10.97 13.25
N GLU A 79 -4.85 -10.22 14.30
CA GLU A 79 -5.79 -9.33 14.97
C GLU A 79 -6.40 -8.34 13.96
N ARG A 80 -7.73 -8.36 13.88
CA ARG A 80 -8.51 -7.54 12.94
C ARG A 80 -8.20 -6.04 13.07
N THR A 81 -8.01 -5.55 14.28
CA THR A 81 -7.69 -4.14 14.56
C THR A 81 -6.38 -3.72 13.88
N THR A 82 -5.33 -4.55 13.98
CA THR A 82 -4.03 -4.34 13.34
C THR A 82 -4.18 -4.27 11.81
N VAL A 83 -4.92 -5.21 11.23
CA VAL A 83 -5.19 -5.24 9.79
C VAL A 83 -5.97 -3.98 9.34
N LEU A 84 -7.04 -3.62 10.04
CA LEU A 84 -7.85 -2.46 9.68
C LEU A 84 -7.09 -1.14 9.82
N GLN A 85 -6.24 -1.00 10.84
CA GLN A 85 -5.35 0.16 10.98
C GLN A 85 -4.38 0.26 9.81
N GLY A 86 -3.83 -0.87 9.36
CA GLY A 86 -2.99 -0.93 8.16
C GLY A 86 -3.73 -0.49 6.90
N CYS A 87 -4.91 -1.04 6.66
CA CYS A 87 -5.76 -0.65 5.53
C CYS A 87 -6.12 0.83 5.56
N GLN A 88 -6.46 1.37 6.73
CA GLN A 88 -6.80 2.78 6.88
C GLN A 88 -5.61 3.68 6.51
N ARG A 89 -4.40 3.35 6.94
CA ARG A 89 -3.19 4.13 6.58
C ARG A 89 -2.95 4.13 5.08
N LEU A 90 -3.12 2.99 4.42
CA LEU A 90 -2.98 2.88 2.96
C LEU A 90 -4.05 3.71 2.22
N LEU A 91 -5.30 3.71 2.70
CA LEU A 91 -6.37 4.51 2.12
C LEU A 91 -6.15 6.01 2.30
N THR A 92 -5.63 6.45 3.45
CA THR A 92 -5.26 7.85 3.66
C THR A 92 -4.22 8.33 2.64
N VAL A 93 -3.24 7.49 2.28
CA VAL A 93 -2.29 7.82 1.20
C VAL A 93 -2.99 7.98 -0.15
N ALA A 94 -4.04 7.21 -0.42
CA ALA A 94 -4.82 7.37 -1.64
C ALA A 94 -5.56 8.72 -1.67
N GLU A 95 -6.16 9.12 -0.55
CA GLU A 95 -6.91 10.37 -0.38
C GLU A 95 -6.01 11.61 -0.46
N GLU A 96 -4.78 11.51 0.01
CA GLU A 96 -3.77 12.59 -0.06
C GLU A 96 -3.15 12.76 -1.45
N SER A 97 -3.31 11.78 -2.35
CA SER A 97 -2.76 11.86 -3.69
C SER A 97 -3.63 12.75 -4.60
N PRO A 98 -3.12 13.89 -5.11
CA PRO A 98 -3.90 14.84 -5.93
C PRO A 98 -4.39 14.27 -7.27
N LEU A 99 -4.04 13.02 -7.59
CA LEU A 99 -4.39 12.32 -8.82
C LEU A 99 -5.75 11.60 -8.75
N GLN A 100 -6.38 11.49 -7.56
CA GLN A 100 -7.76 10.98 -7.44
C GLN A 100 -8.78 11.83 -8.21
N SER A 101 -8.53 13.13 -8.38
CA SER A 101 -9.42 14.01 -9.16
C SER A 101 -9.50 13.65 -10.65
N GLN A 102 -8.56 12.88 -11.21
CA GLN A 102 -8.58 12.49 -12.64
C GLN A 102 -9.05 11.06 -12.89
N VAL A 103 -8.87 10.14 -11.94
CA VAL A 103 -9.33 8.74 -12.11
C VAL A 103 -10.86 8.65 -11.98
N ILE A 104 -11.47 9.46 -11.11
CA ILE A 104 -12.94 9.53 -10.96
C ILE A 104 -13.62 10.11 -12.21
N SER A 105 -12.95 10.99 -12.98
CA SER A 105 -13.50 11.54 -14.23
C SER A 105 -13.40 10.60 -15.44
N ARG A 106 -12.70 9.46 -15.35
CA ARG A 106 -12.49 8.52 -16.48
C ARG A 106 -13.22 7.18 -16.38
N GLY A 107 -14.07 6.97 -15.39
CA GLY A 107 -15.07 5.89 -15.41
C GLY A 107 -14.52 4.46 -15.38
N GLU A 108 -13.31 4.23 -14.88
CA GLU A 108 -12.75 2.90 -14.67
C GLU A 108 -12.18 2.84 -13.24
N LEU A 109 -12.61 1.83 -12.48
CA LEU A 109 -12.43 1.61 -11.03
C LEU A 109 -13.59 2.14 -10.17
N THR A 110 -14.73 1.45 -10.27
CA THR A 110 -15.70 1.35 -9.17
C THR A 110 -15.06 0.63 -7.99
N PHE A 111 -14.60 1.38 -6.98
CA PHE A 111 -14.45 0.82 -5.64
C PHE A 111 -15.86 0.56 -5.09
N PRO A 112 -16.19 -0.66 -4.60
CA PRO A 112 -17.45 -0.87 -3.91
C PRO A 112 -17.46 0.01 -2.65
N SER A 113 -18.31 1.03 -2.69
CA SER A 113 -18.65 1.88 -1.57
C SER A 113 -19.06 1.01 -0.39
N ILE A 114 -18.20 0.90 0.63
CA ILE A 114 -18.59 0.34 1.92
C ILE A 114 -19.35 1.43 2.68
N ARG A 115 -20.53 1.79 2.16
CA ARG A 115 -21.58 2.46 2.93
C ARG A 115 -22.76 1.50 2.95
N ASN A 116 -22.90 0.84 4.10
CA ASN A 116 -24.11 0.32 4.73
C ASN A 116 -23.86 -1.07 5.34
N VAL A 117 -23.37 -1.06 6.58
CA VAL A 117 -23.72 -2.10 7.55
C VAL A 117 -24.46 -1.38 8.67
N HIS A 118 -25.78 -1.30 8.53
CA HIS A 118 -26.72 -1.13 9.62
C HIS A 118 -27.52 -2.43 9.72
#